data_AF-A0A7R9HHI5-F1
#
_entry.id   AF-A0A7R9HHI5-F1
#
_cell.length_a   1.000
_cell.length_b   1.000
_cell.length_c   1.000
_cell.angle_alpha   90.00
_cell.angle_beta   90.00
_cell.angle_gamma   90.00
#
_symmetry.space_group_name_H-M   'P 1'
#
loop_
_entity.id
_entity.type
_entity.pdbx_description
1 polymer ?
#
loop_
_entity_poly.entity_id
_entity_poly.type
_entity_poly.pdbx_seq_one_letter_code
_entity_poly.pdbx_strand_id
1 'polypeptide(L)' 'MRPLVLLGLLALALVRAQKDPHWESGRSAIVHLFEWKFEDIAAECERFLGPKGFASVQ' A
#
# COMPACT_ATOMS: atom_id res chain seq x y z
N MET A 1 -5.30 27.79 -28.49
CA MET A 1 -5.24 26.30 -28.53
C MET A 1 -3.83 25.76 -28.27
N ARG A 2 -2.80 26.14 -29.04
CA ARG A 2 -1.39 25.74 -28.80
C ARG A 2 -0.86 25.93 -27.36
N PRO A 3 -1.08 27.07 -26.67
CA PRO A 3 -0.58 27.25 -25.30
C PRO A 3 -1.31 26.38 -24.26
N LEU A 4 -2.60 26.10 -24.47
CA LEU A 4 -3.39 25.22 -23.61
C LEU A 4 -2.91 23.76 -23.71
N VAL A 5 -2.58 23.31 -24.93
CA VAL A 5 -2.01 21.98 -25.16
C VAL A 5 -0.64 21.85 -24.46
N LEU A 6 0.22 22.87 -24.56
CA LEU A 6 1.51 22.87 -23.88
C LEU A 6 1.37 22.87 -22.35
N LEU A 7 0.44 23.66 -21.80
CA LEU A 7 0.14 23.68 -20.37
C LEU A 7 -0.38 22.32 -19.88
N GLY A 8 -1.26 21.67 -20.64
CA GLY A 8 -1.76 20.33 -20.33
C GLY A 8 -0.66 19.26 -20.34
N LEU A 9 0.21 19.27 -21.35
CA LEU A 9 1.36 18.36 -21.42
C LEU A 9 2.34 18.56 -20.26
N LEU A 10 2.59 19.81 -19.85
CA LEU A 10 3.42 20.12 -18.70
C LEU A 10 2.78 19.61 -17.39
N ALA A 11 1.47 19.78 -17.22
CA ALA A 11 0.76 19.28 -16.05
C ALA A 11 0.84 17.74 -15.96
N LEU A 12 0.67 17.04 -17.08
CA LEU A 12 0.82 15.57 -17.14
C LEU A 12 2.23 15.11 -16.76
N ALA A 13 3.27 15.83 -17.22
CA ALA A 13 4.66 15.52 -16.89
C ALA A 13 5.00 15.70 -15.39
N LEU A 14 4.19 16.44 -14.63
CA LEU A 14 4.39 16.69 -13.21
C LEU A 14 3.56 15.77 -12.30
N VAL A 15 2.72 14.89 -12.85
CA VAL A 15 1.93 13.93 -12.05
C VAL A 15 2.86 12.98 -11.31
N ARG A 16 2.67 12.87 -10.00
CA ARG A 16 3.35 11.89 -9.14
C ARG A 16 2.33 10.88 -8.64
N ALA A 17 2.64 9.60 -8.77
CA ALA A 17 1.90 8.54 -8.09
C ALA A 17 2.54 8.25 -6.73
N GLN A 18 1.73 7.93 -5.72
CA GLN A 18 2.22 7.37 -4.47
C GLN A 18 2.40 5.85 -4.64
N LYS A 19 3.60 5.34 -4.38
CA LYS A 19 3.92 3.91 -4.37
C LYS A 19 4.45 3.42 -3.03
N ASP A 20 4.55 4.32 -2.05
CA ASP A 20 4.98 3.97 -0.69
C ASP A 20 3.84 3.22 0.00
N PRO A 21 4.07 1.96 0.43
CA PRO A 21 3.06 1.15 1.10
C PRO A 21 2.98 1.40 2.61
N HIS A 22 3.79 2.32 3.16
CA HIS A 22 3.81 2.73 4.57
C HIS A 22 4.06 1.59 5.57
N TRP A 23 4.98 0.69 5.24
CA TRP A 23 5.37 -0.40 6.12
C TRP A 23 6.41 0.02 7.17
N GLU A 24 6.42 -0.68 8.30
CA GLU A 24 7.52 -0.60 9.25
C GLU A 24 8.81 -1.17 8.63
N SER A 25 9.96 -0.62 9.02
CA SER A 25 11.27 -1.07 8.53
C SER A 25 11.48 -2.58 8.77
N GLY A 26 12.03 -3.27 7.77
CA GLY A 26 12.30 -4.71 7.84
C GLY A 26 11.10 -5.61 7.49
N ARG A 27 9.95 -5.04 7.12
CA ARG A 27 8.76 -5.78 6.67
C ARG A 27 8.50 -5.53 5.19
N SER A 28 8.07 -6.56 4.45
CA SER A 28 7.84 -6.45 3.00
C SER A 28 6.69 -7.27 2.41
N ALA A 29 6.04 -8.13 3.22
CA ALA A 29 5.03 -9.06 2.74
C ALA A 29 3.61 -8.62 3.14
N ILE A 30 2.71 -8.58 2.15
CA ILE A 30 1.27 -8.52 2.37
C ILE A 30 0.73 -9.95 2.32
N VAL A 31 -0.06 -10.36 3.32
CA VAL A 31 -0.76 -11.65 3.31
C VAL A 31 -2.22 -11.45 2.95
N HIS A 32 -2.76 -12.24 2.02
CA HIS A 32 -4.19 -12.22 1.70
C HIS A 32 -4.89 -13.29 2.55
N LEU A 33 -5.63 -12.85 3.57
CA LEU A 33 -6.41 -13.73 4.44
C LEU A 33 -7.84 -13.85 3.92
N PHE A 34 -7.95 -14.50 2.75
CA PHE A 34 -9.20 -14.60 2.01
C PHE A 34 -10.34 -15.17 2.86
N GLU A 35 -11.44 -14.41 2.98
CA GLU A 35 -12.66 -14.74 3.74
C GLU A 35 -12.47 -14.92 5.25
N TRP A 36 -11.39 -14.39 5.84
CA TRP A 36 -11.21 -14.41 7.30
C TRP A 36 -12.08 -13.38 8.01
N LYS A 37 -12.51 -13.70 9.24
CA LYS A 37 -13.21 -12.75 10.11
C LYS A 37 -12.23 -11.79 10.76
N PHE A 38 -12.67 -10.57 11.04
CA PHE A 38 -11.80 -9.55 11.64
C PHE A 38 -11.24 -9.93 13.02
N GLU A 39 -12.00 -10.64 13.86
CA GLU A 39 -11.52 -11.10 15.17
C GLU A 39 -10.35 -12.09 15.03
N ASP A 40 -10.43 -12.98 14.03
CA ASP A 40 -9.36 -13.94 13.72
C ASP A 40 -8.13 -13.22 13.16
N ILE A 41 -8.32 -12.19 12.30
CA ILE A 41 -7.24 -11.36 11.77
C ILE A 41 -6.52 -10.60 12.90
N ALA A 42 -7.27 -10.00 13.84
CA ALA A 42 -6.68 -9.29 14.97
C ALA A 42 -5.82 -10.22 15.84
N ALA A 43 -6.35 -11.41 16.18
CA ALA A 43 -5.59 -12.42 16.91
C ALA A 43 -4.35 -12.90 16.14
N GLU A 44 -4.45 -13.06 14.81
CA GLU A 44 -3.35 -13.49 13.94
C GLU A 44 -2.25 -12.43 13.81
N CYS A 45 -2.63 -11.15 13.75
CA CYS A 45 -1.71 -10.00 13.81
C CYS A 45 -0.82 -10.06 15.04
N GLU A 46 -1.39 -10.34 16.22
CA GLU A 46 -0.66 -10.37 17.48
C GLU A 46 0.16 -11.65 17.66
N ARG A 47 -0.45 -12.82 17.42
CA ARG A 47 0.19 -14.11 17.74
C ARG A 47 1.20 -14.58 16.69
N PHE A 48 1.12 -14.11 15.45
CA PHE A 48 1.96 -14.60 14.35
C PHE A 48 2.51 -13.50 13.43
N LEU A 49 1.65 -12.75 12.73
CA LEU A 49 2.09 -11.86 11.64
C LEU A 49 3.01 -10.74 12.13
N GLY A 50 2.65 -10.12 13.26
CA GLY A 50 3.45 -9.10 13.92
C GLY A 50 4.84 -9.61 14.28
N PRO A 51 4.96 -10.66 15.12
CA PRO A 51 6.25 -11.28 15.50
C PRO A 51 7.07 -11.83 14.32
N LYS A 52 6.42 -12.22 13.21
CA LYS A 52 7.09 -12.78 12.02
C LYS A 52 7.46 -11.74 10.96
N GLY A 53 7.16 -10.46 11.18
CA GLY A 53 7.59 -9.39 10.28
C GLY A 53 6.73 -9.22 9.02
N PHE A 54 5.49 -9.72 9.01
CA PHE A 54 4.54 -9.41 7.93
C PHE A 54 4.13 -7.93 8.01
N ALA A 55 3.94 -7.30 6.86
CA ALA A 55 3.75 -5.85 6.75
C ALA A 55 2.28 -5.44 6.81
N SER A 56 1.38 -6.19 6.17
CA SER A 56 -0.06 -5.91 6.20
C SER A 56 -0.91 -7.12 5.78
N VAL A 57 -2.23 -6.98 5.90
CA VAL A 57 -3.23 -7.96 5.46
C VAL A 57 -4.03 -7.38 4.30
N GLN A 58 -4.32 -8.19 3.28
CA GLN A 58 -5.30 -7.94 2.21
C GLN A 58 -6.58 -8.72 2.49
#